data_AF-A0A921F7M7-F1
#
_entry.id   AF-A0A921F7M7-F1
#
_cell.length_a   1.000
_cell.length_b   1.000
_cell.length_c   1.000
_cell.angle_alpha   90.00
_cell.angle_beta   90.00
_cell.angle_gamma   90.00
#
_symmetry.space_group_name_H-M   'P 1'
#
loop_
_entity.id
_entity.type
_entity.pdbx_description
1 polymer ?
#
loop_
_entity_poly.entity_id
_entity_poly.type
_entity_poly.pdbx_seq_one_letter_code
_entity_poly.pdbx_strand_id
1 'polypeptide(L)'
;MEKVGVTTRKIRLIKGLSQKQVYAGVISRSFANRFESGANDIQASKFLKILDNLAISATEFQYINNNYELSQIDQMLTKVNYLYNTHAFSSLAHWLQQHKNSTNGQVQIKAGYVELLLATYDYREFPLSKNIQMLMYHLLSEKNWTVQKLGSSAC
;
A
#
# COMPACT_ATOMS: atom_id res chain seq x y z
N MET A 1 6.36 -11.51 4.54
CA MET A 1 7.10 -10.31 4.99
C MET A 1 8.32 -10.76 5.78
N GLU A 2 9.46 -10.16 5.48
CA GLU A 2 10.68 -10.41 6.24
C GLU A 2 10.65 -9.62 7.57
N LYS A 3 11.54 -9.96 8.51
CA LYS A 3 11.69 -9.18 9.74
C LYS A 3 12.25 -7.81 9.41
N VAL A 4 11.66 -6.77 10.01
CA VAL A 4 12.00 -5.35 9.75
C VAL A 4 13.51 -5.09 9.79
N GLY A 5 14.20 -5.61 10.79
CA GLY A 5 15.65 -5.40 10.90
C GLY A 5 16.47 -6.07 9.80
N VAL A 6 16.05 -7.22 9.28
CA VAL A 6 16.73 -7.90 8.17
C VAL A 6 16.57 -7.11 6.87
N THR A 7 15.37 -6.58 6.60
CA THR A 7 15.15 -5.68 5.46
C THR A 7 15.93 -4.38 5.63
N THR A 8 16.00 -3.84 6.85
CA THR A 8 16.81 -2.65 7.14
C THR A 8 18.29 -2.89 6.79
N ARG A 9 18.83 -4.06 7.18
CA ARG A 9 20.19 -4.48 6.82
C ARG A 9 20.37 -4.57 5.31
N LYS A 10 19.43 -5.21 4.61
CA LYS A 10 19.45 -5.35 3.15
C LYS A 10 19.54 -3.98 2.48
N ILE A 11 18.68 -3.05 2.86
CA ILE A 11 18.66 -1.68 2.33
C ILE A 11 19.97 -0.96 2.63
N ARG A 12 20.45 -1.04 3.89
CA ARG A 12 21.72 -0.43 4.31
C ARG A 12 22.89 -0.91 3.44
N LEU A 13 22.99 -2.22 3.21
CA LEU A 13 24.06 -2.81 2.42
C LEU A 13 23.97 -2.42 0.94
N ILE A 14 22.76 -2.41 0.35
CA ILE A 14 22.54 -1.96 -1.03
C ILE A 14 23.00 -0.51 -1.21
N LYS A 15 22.72 0.36 -0.23
CA LYS A 15 23.16 1.77 -0.24
C LYS A 15 24.62 1.99 0.15
N GLY A 16 25.38 0.92 0.44
CA GLY A 16 26.80 1.03 0.85
C GLY A 16 27.02 1.74 2.19
N LEU A 17 26.00 1.79 3.05
CA LEU A 17 26.03 2.53 4.31
C LEU A 17 26.61 1.67 5.45
N SER A 18 27.45 2.27 6.28
CA SER A 18 27.94 1.64 7.51
C SER A 18 26.87 1.65 8.61
N GLN A 19 26.98 0.71 9.56
CA GLN A 19 26.14 0.74 10.76
C GLN A 19 26.27 2.06 11.56
N LYS A 20 27.46 2.67 11.56
CA LYS A 20 27.68 3.96 12.24
C LYS A 20 26.84 5.06 11.59
N GLN A 21 26.79 5.13 10.25
CA GLN A 21 25.99 6.12 9.54
C GLN A 21 24.49 5.97 9.80
N VAL A 22 24.00 4.73 9.94
CA VAL A 22 22.55 4.49 10.09
C VAL A 22 22.09 4.55 11.55
N TYR A 23 22.91 4.11 12.51
CA TYR A 23 22.45 3.83 13.87
C TYR A 23 23.04 4.73 14.95
N ALA A 24 24.09 5.51 14.66
CA ALA A 24 24.72 6.38 15.66
C ALA A 24 23.72 7.39 16.24
N GLY A 25 23.71 7.55 17.56
CA GLY A 25 22.77 8.42 18.26
C GLY A 25 21.32 7.88 18.34
N VAL A 26 21.02 6.73 17.74
CA VAL A 26 19.68 6.11 17.77
C VAL A 26 19.67 4.86 18.65
N ILE A 27 20.63 3.95 18.41
CA ILE A 27 20.79 2.69 19.14
C ILE A 27 22.27 2.33 19.29
N SER A 28 22.59 1.46 20.26
CA SER A 28 23.95 0.95 20.42
C SER A 28 24.32 -0.02 19.29
N ARG A 29 25.63 -0.17 19.02
CA ARG A 29 26.15 -1.10 18.01
C ARG A 29 25.72 -2.55 18.28
N SER A 30 25.71 -2.99 19.54
CA SER A 30 25.27 -4.35 19.90
C SER A 30 23.77 -4.55 19.65
N PHE A 31 22.96 -3.52 19.87
CA PHE A 31 21.54 -3.57 19.53
C PHE A 31 21.33 -3.58 18.01
N ALA A 32 22.08 -2.77 17.25
CA ALA A 32 22.01 -2.75 15.79
C ALA A 32 22.28 -4.14 15.19
N ASN A 33 23.30 -4.86 15.69
CA ASN A 33 23.57 -6.23 15.26
C ASN A 33 22.38 -7.17 15.49
N ARG A 34 21.76 -7.13 16.68
CA ARG A 34 20.59 -7.96 17.01
C ARG A 34 19.35 -7.56 16.24
N PHE A 35 19.17 -6.28 15.98
CA PHE A 35 18.09 -5.77 15.15
C PHE A 35 18.26 -6.27 13.70
N GLU A 36 19.43 -6.05 13.09
CA GLU A 36 19.73 -6.46 11.72
C GLU A 36 19.72 -7.98 11.48
N SER A 37 19.91 -8.79 12.53
CA SER A 37 19.73 -10.25 12.47
C SER A 37 18.28 -10.70 12.68
N GLY A 38 17.37 -9.77 13.02
CA GLY A 38 15.97 -10.08 13.35
C GLY A 38 15.79 -10.71 14.72
N ALA A 39 16.80 -10.63 15.61
CA ALA A 39 16.70 -11.13 16.98
C ALA A 39 15.93 -10.17 17.90
N ASN A 40 15.98 -8.87 17.62
CA ASN A 40 15.27 -7.85 18.39
C ASN A 40 14.35 -7.02 17.50
N ASP A 41 13.16 -6.70 18.01
CA ASP A 41 12.34 -5.62 17.48
C ASP A 41 12.85 -4.26 17.95
N ILE A 42 12.31 -3.19 17.37
CA ILE A 42 12.68 -1.82 17.67
C ILE A 42 11.45 -0.96 17.91
N GLN A 43 11.59 0.05 18.75
CA GLN A 43 10.56 1.06 18.97
C GLN A 43 10.31 1.87 17.69
N ALA A 44 9.04 2.15 17.38
CA ALA A 44 8.65 2.86 16.16
C ALA A 44 9.35 4.22 16.00
N SER A 45 9.50 5.00 17.07
CA SER A 45 10.19 6.30 17.04
C SER A 45 11.65 6.21 16.62
N LYS A 46 12.35 5.13 17.00
CA LYS A 46 13.73 4.86 16.57
C LYS A 46 13.79 4.34 15.14
N PHE A 47 12.80 3.54 14.74
CA PHE A 47 12.70 3.05 13.38
C PHE A 47 12.51 4.18 12.38
N LEU A 48 11.64 5.16 12.66
CA LEU A 48 11.46 6.33 11.79
C LEU A 48 12.78 7.09 11.57
N LYS A 49 13.56 7.33 12.64
CA LYS A 49 14.90 7.94 12.51
C LYS A 49 15.87 7.12 11.67
N ILE A 50 15.77 5.79 11.75
CA ILE A 50 16.58 4.88 10.93
C ILE A 50 16.18 4.99 9.45
N LEU A 51 14.88 5.10 9.15
CA LEU A 51 14.40 5.32 7.78
C LEU A 51 14.90 6.66 7.23
N ASP A 52 14.89 7.72 8.05
CA ASP A 52 15.46 9.02 7.68
C ASP A 52 16.95 8.89 7.34
N ASN A 53 17.73 8.20 8.19
CA ASN A 53 19.16 7.96 7.95
C ASN A 53 19.43 7.07 6.73
N LEU A 54 18.47 6.22 6.34
CA LEU A 54 18.52 5.43 5.10
C LEU A 54 17.99 6.20 3.88
N ALA A 55 17.44 7.41 4.08
CA ALA A 55 16.80 8.21 3.05
C ALA A 55 15.76 7.40 2.24
N ILE A 56 14.81 6.80 2.94
CA ILE A 56 13.66 6.10 2.34
C ILE A 56 12.38 6.40 3.13
N SER A 57 11.23 6.31 2.45
CA SER A 57 9.93 6.43 3.12
C SER A 57 9.50 5.11 3.77
N ALA A 58 8.53 5.17 4.70
CA ALA A 58 7.91 3.97 5.26
C ALA A 58 7.20 3.13 4.18
N THR A 59 6.59 3.77 3.19
CA THR A 59 5.93 3.09 2.07
C THR A 59 6.94 2.35 1.19
N GLU A 60 8.06 2.98 0.84
CA GLU A 60 9.14 2.35 0.09
C GLU A 60 9.75 1.19 0.89
N PHE A 61 9.96 1.37 2.19
CA PHE A 61 10.42 0.28 3.06
C PHE A 61 9.46 -0.92 3.01
N GLN A 62 8.14 -0.69 3.12
CA GLN A 62 7.14 -1.76 3.06
C GLN A 62 7.18 -2.48 1.72
N TYR A 63 7.33 -1.75 0.62
CA TYR A 63 7.47 -2.33 -0.71
C TYR A 63 8.70 -3.25 -0.80
N ILE A 64 9.86 -2.81 -0.32
CA ILE A 64 11.09 -3.63 -0.29
C ILE A 64 10.94 -4.85 0.64
N ASN A 65 10.32 -4.68 1.81
CA ASN A 65 10.06 -5.76 2.77
C ASN A 65 9.05 -6.80 2.23
N ASN A 66 8.20 -6.36 1.30
CA ASN A 66 7.28 -7.21 0.58
C ASN A 66 7.89 -7.71 -0.74
N ASN A 67 9.21 -7.89 -0.79
CA ASN A 67 9.94 -8.41 -1.96
C ASN A 67 9.73 -7.59 -3.25
N TYR A 68 9.60 -6.27 -3.14
CA TYR A 68 9.32 -5.38 -4.27
C TYR A 68 7.97 -5.70 -4.96
N GLU A 69 7.02 -6.22 -4.18
CA GLU A 69 5.64 -6.38 -4.62
C GLU A 69 4.74 -5.37 -3.92
N LEU A 70 3.82 -4.78 -4.70
CA LEU A 70 2.75 -3.97 -4.16
C LEU A 70 1.88 -4.80 -3.21
N SER A 71 1.18 -4.15 -2.27
CA SER A 71 0.18 -4.86 -1.47
C SER A 71 -0.90 -5.45 -2.38
N GLN A 72 -1.56 -6.53 -1.95
CA GLN A 72 -2.62 -7.17 -2.74
C GLN A 72 -3.69 -6.16 -3.20
N ILE A 73 -4.04 -5.19 -2.34
CA ILE A 73 -5.02 -4.15 -2.65
C ILE A 73 -4.50 -3.16 -3.68
N ASP A 74 -3.23 -2.76 -3.58
CA ASP A 74 -2.61 -1.85 -4.55
C ASP A 74 -2.43 -2.54 -5.91
N GLN A 75 -2.10 -3.84 -5.93
CA GLN A 75 -2.09 -4.65 -7.15
C GLN A 75 -3.47 -4.70 -7.80
N MET A 76 -4.53 -4.90 -7.00
CA MET A 76 -5.92 -4.89 -7.50
C MET A 76 -6.27 -3.54 -8.12
N LEU A 77 -5.97 -2.43 -7.44
CA LEU A 77 -6.25 -1.08 -7.96
C LEU A 77 -5.45 -0.79 -9.24
N THR A 78 -4.17 -1.15 -9.26
CA THR A 78 -3.31 -1.00 -10.44
C THR A 78 -3.86 -1.77 -11.63
N LYS A 79 -4.30 -3.02 -11.43
CA LYS A 79 -4.94 -3.85 -12.46
C LYS A 79 -6.25 -3.24 -12.95
N VAL A 80 -7.11 -2.77 -12.05
CA VAL A 80 -8.37 -2.10 -12.39
C VAL A 80 -8.11 -0.87 -13.26
N ASN A 81 -7.20 0.00 -12.84
CA ASN A 81 -6.86 1.22 -13.58
C ASN A 81 -6.27 0.89 -14.96
N TYR A 82 -5.40 -0.12 -15.04
CA TYR A 82 -4.87 -0.59 -16.31
C TYR A 82 -5.98 -1.07 -17.26
N LEU A 83 -6.90 -1.92 -16.77
CA LEU A 83 -8.01 -2.44 -17.58
C LEU A 83 -8.96 -1.31 -18.04
N TYR A 84 -9.21 -0.33 -17.18
CA TYR A 84 -10.03 0.82 -17.52
C TYR A 84 -9.35 1.71 -18.58
N ASN A 85 -8.09 2.10 -18.36
CA ASN A 85 -7.34 2.98 -19.27
C ASN A 85 -7.08 2.34 -20.64
N THR A 86 -7.00 1.01 -20.71
CA THR A 86 -6.85 0.24 -21.96
C THR A 86 -8.19 -0.14 -22.60
N HIS A 87 -9.32 0.35 -22.06
CA HIS A 87 -10.67 0.07 -22.54
C HIS A 87 -11.03 -1.43 -22.57
N ALA A 88 -10.37 -2.24 -21.75
CA ALA A 88 -10.61 -3.69 -21.62
C ALA A 88 -11.84 -3.97 -20.73
N PHE A 89 -12.99 -3.37 -21.06
CA PHE A 89 -14.19 -3.35 -20.21
C PHE A 89 -14.77 -4.75 -19.94
N SER A 90 -14.70 -5.67 -20.90
CA SER A 90 -15.11 -7.06 -20.69
C SER A 90 -14.29 -7.74 -19.60
N SER A 91 -12.98 -7.52 -19.57
CA SER A 91 -12.08 -8.03 -18.53
C SER A 91 -12.32 -7.35 -17.19
N LEU A 92 -12.64 -6.04 -17.20
CA LEU A 92 -13.00 -5.30 -15.99
C LEU A 92 -14.33 -5.77 -15.39
N ALA A 93 -15.33 -6.04 -16.23
CA ALA A 93 -16.61 -6.63 -15.81
C ALA A 93 -16.41 -8.05 -15.25
N HIS A 94 -15.56 -8.86 -15.88
CA HIS A 94 -15.22 -10.19 -15.35
C HIS A 94 -14.52 -10.09 -13.99
N TRP A 95 -13.56 -9.18 -13.84
CA TRP A 95 -12.92 -8.90 -12.56
C TRP A 95 -13.96 -8.53 -11.49
N LEU A 96 -14.93 -7.68 -11.82
CA LEU A 96 -15.99 -7.30 -10.91
C LEU A 96 -16.84 -8.51 -10.48
N GLN A 97 -17.24 -9.39 -11.41
CA GLN A 97 -18.02 -10.59 -11.06
C GLN A 97 -17.30 -11.49 -10.06
N GLN A 98 -15.98 -11.58 -10.15
CA GLN A 98 -15.16 -12.38 -9.22
C GLN A 98 -15.07 -11.77 -7.82
N HIS A 99 -15.17 -10.45 -7.69
CA HIS A 99 -14.85 -9.74 -6.43
C HIS A 99 -16.06 -9.09 -5.76
N LYS A 100 -17.18 -8.89 -6.46
CA LYS A 100 -18.38 -8.19 -5.96
C LYS A 100 -19.02 -8.79 -4.70
N ASN A 101 -18.80 -10.09 -4.46
CA ASN A 101 -19.37 -10.84 -3.34
C ASN A 101 -18.34 -11.11 -2.23
N SER A 102 -17.16 -10.49 -2.27
CA SER A 102 -16.15 -10.66 -1.24
C SER A 102 -16.69 -10.23 0.13
N THR A 103 -16.28 -10.91 1.20
CA THR A 103 -16.54 -10.50 2.59
C THR A 103 -15.54 -9.46 3.09
N ASN A 104 -14.46 -9.21 2.34
CA ASN A 104 -13.44 -8.24 2.71
C ASN A 104 -13.88 -6.81 2.34
N GLY A 105 -14.01 -5.94 3.34
CA GLY A 105 -14.45 -4.56 3.16
C GLY A 105 -13.58 -3.72 2.21
N GLN A 106 -12.25 -3.95 2.18
CA GLN A 106 -11.36 -3.24 1.25
C GLN A 106 -11.61 -3.68 -0.20
N VAL A 107 -11.87 -4.97 -0.42
CA VAL A 107 -12.24 -5.51 -1.74
C VAL A 107 -13.59 -4.99 -2.18
N GLN A 108 -14.57 -4.91 -1.28
CA GLN A 108 -15.89 -4.34 -1.53
C GLN A 108 -15.84 -2.88 -1.96
N ILE A 109 -15.01 -2.06 -1.29
CA ILE A 109 -14.79 -0.65 -1.68
C ILE A 109 -14.21 -0.58 -3.10
N LYS A 110 -13.23 -1.42 -3.46
CA LYS A 110 -12.68 -1.46 -4.82
C LYS A 110 -13.69 -1.97 -5.85
N ALA A 111 -14.53 -2.94 -5.50
CA ALA A 111 -15.62 -3.40 -6.36
C ALA A 111 -16.62 -2.25 -6.63
N GLY A 112 -16.98 -1.46 -5.62
CA GLY A 112 -17.83 -0.28 -5.79
C GLY A 112 -17.20 0.77 -6.70
N TYR A 113 -15.88 0.96 -6.61
CA TYR A 113 -15.14 1.84 -7.52
C TYR A 113 -15.21 1.34 -8.98
N VAL A 114 -15.01 0.04 -9.20
CA VAL A 114 -15.11 -0.56 -10.54
C VAL A 114 -16.53 -0.47 -11.11
N GLU A 115 -17.54 -0.71 -10.28
CA GLU A 115 -18.95 -0.54 -10.66
C GLU A 115 -19.22 0.88 -11.15
N LEU A 116 -18.70 1.90 -10.44
CA LEU A 116 -18.82 3.29 -10.86
C LEU A 116 -18.08 3.57 -12.18
N LEU A 117 -16.86 3.04 -12.36
CA LEU A 117 -16.10 3.20 -13.60
C LEU A 117 -16.84 2.60 -14.81
N LEU A 118 -17.43 1.42 -14.66
CA LEU A 118 -18.20 0.77 -15.72
C LEU A 118 -19.53 1.49 -15.98
N ALA A 119 -20.20 1.95 -14.93
CA ALA A 119 -21.48 2.66 -15.02
C ALA A 119 -21.37 4.01 -15.72
N THR A 120 -20.32 4.79 -15.38
CA THR A 120 -20.08 6.12 -15.97
C THR A 120 -19.70 6.06 -17.44
N TYR A 121 -19.13 4.94 -17.91
CA TYR A 121 -18.82 4.74 -19.32
C TYR A 121 -20.07 4.50 -20.20
N ASP A 122 -21.07 3.78 -19.69
CA ASP A 122 -22.29 3.40 -20.45
C ASP A 122 -23.36 4.52 -20.44
N TYR A 123 -23.12 5.67 -19.77
CA TYR A 123 -24.05 6.80 -19.64
C TYR A 123 -25.49 6.44 -19.20
N ARG A 124 -25.69 5.31 -18.50
CA ARG A 124 -27.00 4.88 -18.00
C ARG A 124 -27.22 5.29 -16.55
N GLU A 125 -28.50 5.38 -16.16
CA GLU A 125 -28.88 5.34 -14.75
C GLU A 125 -28.27 4.08 -14.11
N PHE A 126 -27.50 4.26 -13.05
CA PHE A 126 -26.83 3.16 -12.38
C PHE A 126 -27.53 2.85 -11.05
N PRO A 127 -27.81 1.57 -10.76
CA PRO A 127 -28.43 1.20 -9.49
C PRO A 127 -27.44 1.47 -8.36
N LEU A 128 -27.94 2.01 -7.24
CA LEU A 128 -27.17 2.22 -6.02
C LEU A 128 -26.91 0.86 -5.33
N SER A 129 -25.97 0.09 -5.88
CA SER A 129 -25.62 -1.24 -5.41
C SER A 129 -25.07 -1.23 -3.99
N LYS A 130 -25.06 -2.40 -3.33
CA LYS A 130 -24.42 -2.56 -2.01
C LYS A 130 -22.96 -2.08 -2.02
N ASN A 131 -22.19 -2.36 -3.08
CA ASN A 131 -20.78 -1.99 -3.16
C ASN A 131 -20.59 -0.48 -3.36
N ILE A 132 -21.43 0.16 -4.16
CA ILE A 132 -21.45 1.62 -4.31
C ILE A 132 -21.85 2.29 -3.00
N GLN A 133 -22.86 1.76 -2.30
CA GLN A 133 -23.23 2.26 -0.96
C GLN A 133 -22.07 2.13 0.03
N MET A 134 -21.35 1.01 0.02
CA MET A 134 -20.17 0.83 0.87
C MET A 134 -19.05 1.80 0.52
N LEU A 135 -18.79 2.06 -0.77
CA LEU A 135 -17.84 3.08 -1.21
C LEU A 135 -18.28 4.48 -0.76
N MET A 136 -19.54 4.86 -0.99
CA MET A 136 -20.08 6.15 -0.60
C MET A 136 -20.02 6.35 0.91
N TYR A 137 -20.42 5.33 1.69
CA TYR A 137 -20.30 5.37 3.14
C TYR A 137 -18.85 5.55 3.56
N HIS A 138 -17.92 4.81 2.95
CA HIS A 138 -16.49 4.96 3.25
C HIS A 138 -15.95 6.37 2.96
N LEU A 139 -16.37 7.00 1.86
CA LEU A 139 -15.91 8.34 1.49
C LEU A 139 -16.58 9.46 2.30
N LEU A 140 -17.87 9.34 2.60
CA LEU A 140 -18.68 10.40 3.21
C LEU A 140 -18.73 10.33 4.74
N SER A 141 -18.48 9.17 5.34
CA SER A 141 -18.45 9.04 6.81
C SER A 141 -17.15 9.57 7.42
N GLU A 142 -16.14 9.86 6.59
CA GLU A 142 -14.84 10.29 7.07
C GLU A 142 -14.72 11.82 7.17
N LYS A 143 -14.35 12.27 8.36
CA LYS A 143 -14.16 13.70 8.66
C LYS A 143 -12.84 14.26 8.12
N ASN A 144 -11.83 13.42 7.93
CA ASN A 144 -10.48 13.83 7.52
C ASN A 144 -9.94 12.85 6.47
N TRP A 145 -9.38 13.38 5.39
CA TRP A 145 -8.86 12.60 4.26
C TRP A 145 -7.34 12.49 4.34
N THR A 146 -6.80 11.30 4.00
CA THR A 146 -5.35 11.08 3.92
C THR A 146 -4.87 11.19 2.47
N VAL A 147 -3.58 11.49 2.27
CA VAL A 147 -2.96 11.55 0.92
C VAL A 147 -3.18 10.26 0.13
N GLN A 148 -3.12 9.10 0.79
CA GLN A 148 -3.39 7.81 0.16
C GLN A 148 -4.80 7.73 -0.46
N LYS A 149 -5.79 8.43 0.10
CA LYS A 149 -7.18 8.42 -0.38
C LYS A 149 -7.44 9.46 -1.45
N LEU A 150 -6.74 10.59 -1.39
CA LEU A 150 -6.85 11.66 -2.40
C LEU A 150 -6.32 11.22 -3.77
N GLY A 151 -5.62 10.09 -3.84
CA GLY A 151 -4.86 9.68 -5.02
C GLY A 151 -3.62 10.55 -5.10
N SER A 152 -2.45 9.94 -5.06
CA SER A 152 -1.20 10.62 -5.34
C SER A 152 -1.22 11.17 -6.78
N SER A 153 -1.75 12.37 -6.96
CA SER A 153 -1.39 13.27 -8.05
C SER A 153 -0.10 13.97 -7.63
N ALA A 154 0.99 13.20 -7.66
CA ALA A 154 2.35 13.70 -7.49
C ALA A 154 3.33 12.71 -8.12
N CYS A 155 3.35 12.70 -9.45
CA CYS A 155 4.51 12.59 -10.35
C CYS A 155 3.99 12.52 -11.79
#